data_AF-A0A848WUD0-F1
#
_entry.id   AF-A0A848WUD0-F1
#
_cell.length_a   1.000
_cell.length_b   1.000
_cell.length_c   1.000
_cell.angle_alpha   90.00
_cell.angle_beta   90.00
_cell.angle_gamma   90.00
#
_symmetry.space_group_name_H-M   'P 1'
#
loop_
_entity.id
_entity.type
_entity.pdbx_description
1 polymer ?
#
loop_
_entity_poly.entity_id
_entity_poly.type
_entity_poly.pdbx_seq_one_letter_code
_entity_poly.pdbx_strand_id
1 'polypeptide(L)'
;MILFVSPLGKDPIPGLCFLGLFALGVIYLLVMSIIAFVKKRIAAGIATMICFFMALGLLVPALAYAFATSIDWDGQDDFATGLSLPAGVPLKEPGEISRDDSLNDGDRFQKAIRAAAAVMGGSNDAMAASIPSLEKLNSSHRAELEQYLACHPAWLVFEDRGKRFALRRWQEGGRWTKSLNGYYSDFSTAGAKFQSRTMIGLSGKPAFLGSQKLPANKLVRPKLAPGNGLQSCHLFFEFAPNLGVSLFEQSASAERVVTKAALLELEVEFAALLADPAGKLAELGEPGLESFEIENAFQGGIYRSRIRCNPGEPGRIYLKAFEITKGERLSADRLEKSTTEWVGWSNDPAEVFPANAQFTIYEGDWGQYYGGRFEVWFEPDSGGPERMLLEENYKIEGWMR
;
A
#
# COMPACT_ATOMS: atom_id res chain seq x y z
N MET A 1 -33.36 42.43 -11.43
CA MET A 1 -34.12 41.49 -10.58
C MET A 1 -33.14 40.93 -9.57
N ILE A 2 -33.21 41.45 -8.34
CA ILE A 2 -32.32 41.11 -7.23
C ILE A 2 -32.73 39.72 -6.75
N LEU A 3 -31.90 38.69 -7.00
CA LEU A 3 -32.06 37.38 -6.38
C LEU A 3 -31.26 37.38 -5.08
N PHE A 4 -31.99 37.26 -3.98
CA PHE A 4 -31.49 36.99 -2.64
C PHE A 4 -30.55 35.76 -2.66
N VAL A 5 -29.28 35.97 -2.32
CA VAL A 5 -28.41 34.89 -1.87
C VAL A 5 -28.63 34.79 -0.37
N SER A 6 -29.57 33.95 0.05
CA SER A 6 -29.61 33.46 1.44
C SER A 6 -28.39 32.55 1.63
N PRO A 7 -27.70 32.59 2.78
CA PRO A 7 -26.72 31.56 3.10
C PRO A 7 -27.46 30.22 3.07
N LEU A 8 -26.96 29.29 2.26
CA LEU A 8 -27.43 27.91 2.26
C LEU A 8 -27.31 27.40 3.70
N GLY A 9 -28.45 27.17 4.34
CA GLY A 9 -28.50 26.41 5.59
C GLY A 9 -27.92 25.02 5.36
N LYS A 10 -27.56 24.34 6.46
CA LYS A 10 -26.88 23.03 6.54
C LYS A 10 -27.51 21.87 5.75
N ASP A 11 -28.61 22.09 5.03
CA ASP A 11 -29.24 21.12 4.16
C ASP A 11 -28.87 21.39 2.69
N PRO A 12 -27.93 20.64 2.08
CA PRO A 12 -27.53 20.84 0.68
C PRO A 12 -28.61 20.43 -0.34
N ILE A 13 -29.70 19.84 0.12
CA ILE A 13 -30.75 19.21 -0.68
C ILE A 13 -31.42 20.20 -1.67
N PRO A 14 -31.79 21.44 -1.28
CA PRO A 14 -32.42 22.37 -2.21
C PRO A 14 -31.47 22.80 -3.35
N GLY A 15 -30.20 23.05 -3.04
CA GLY A 15 -29.19 23.47 -4.03
C GLY A 15 -28.93 22.42 -5.11
N LEU A 16 -28.83 21.15 -4.70
CA LEU A 16 -28.64 20.02 -5.62
C LEU A 16 -29.85 19.81 -6.55
N CYS A 17 -31.08 20.01 -6.05
CA CYS A 17 -32.29 19.94 -6.87
C CYS A 17 -32.31 21.05 -7.94
N PHE A 18 -31.91 22.27 -7.60
CA PHE A 18 -31.79 23.37 -8.56
C PHE A 18 -30.73 23.12 -9.63
N LEU A 19 -29.54 22.62 -9.24
CA LEU A 19 -28.48 22.24 -10.17
C LEU A 19 -28.93 21.13 -11.13
N GLY A 20 -29.65 20.12 -10.61
CA GLY A 20 -30.22 19.05 -11.43
C GLY A 20 -31.23 19.57 -12.46
N LEU A 21 -32.14 20.45 -12.06
CA LEU A 21 -33.10 21.09 -12.98
C LEU A 21 -32.40 21.97 -14.03
N PHE A 22 -31.36 22.70 -13.63
CA PHE A 22 -30.57 23.51 -14.55
C PHE A 22 -29.83 22.66 -15.59
N ALA A 23 -29.23 21.55 -15.17
CA ALA A 23 -28.58 20.59 -16.07
C ALA A 23 -29.56 19.98 -17.08
N LEU A 24 -30.78 19.64 -16.65
CA LEU A 24 -31.84 19.20 -17.56
C LEU A 24 -32.22 20.28 -18.58
N GLY A 25 -32.26 21.55 -18.16
CA GLY A 25 -32.47 22.68 -19.07
C GLY A 25 -31.36 22.82 -20.13
N VAL A 26 -30.10 22.62 -19.75
CA VAL A 26 -28.95 22.60 -20.68
C VAL A 26 -29.09 21.46 -21.71
N ILE A 27 -29.46 20.25 -21.26
CA ILE A 27 -29.70 19.11 -22.17
C ILE A 27 -30.85 19.42 -23.13
N TYR A 28 -31.93 20.02 -22.64
CA TYR A 28 -33.06 20.41 -23.47
C TYR A 28 -32.65 21.38 -24.59
N LEU A 29 -31.82 22.40 -24.29
CA LEU A 29 -31.32 23.35 -25.29
C LEU A 29 -30.50 22.65 -26.39
N LEU A 30 -29.67 21.67 -26.03
CA LEU A 30 -28.91 20.87 -26.98
C LEU A 30 -29.83 20.07 -27.91
N VAL A 31 -30.81 19.36 -27.35
CA VAL A 31 -31.77 18.57 -28.11
C VAL A 31 -32.58 19.45 -29.06
N MET A 32 -33.05 20.61 -28.59
CA MET A 32 -33.80 21.56 -29.41
C MET A 32 -32.95 22.13 -30.56
N SER A 33 -31.66 22.39 -30.33
CA SER A 33 -30.74 22.81 -31.38
C SER A 33 -30.58 21.75 -32.45
N ILE A 34 -30.37 20.48 -32.06
CA ILE A 34 -30.27 19.34 -32.99
C ILE A 34 -31.56 19.21 -33.82
N ILE A 35 -32.73 19.25 -33.18
CA ILE A 35 -34.03 19.18 -33.86
C ILE A 35 -34.19 20.33 -34.87
N ALA A 36 -33.77 21.55 -34.52
CA ALA A 36 -33.86 22.71 -35.41
C ALA A 36 -32.97 22.54 -36.64
N PHE A 37 -31.75 22.02 -36.49
CA PHE A 37 -30.86 21.70 -37.62
C PHE A 37 -31.42 20.59 -38.52
N VAL A 38 -31.96 19.51 -37.94
CA VAL A 38 -32.62 18.42 -38.70
C VAL A 38 -33.80 18.94 -39.53
N LYS A 39 -34.59 19.87 -38.97
CA LYS A 39 -35.69 20.54 -39.68
C LYS A 39 -35.23 21.64 -40.64
N LYS A 40 -33.93 21.76 -40.91
CA LYS A 40 -33.31 22.79 -41.77
C LYS A 40 -33.60 24.24 -41.34
N ARG A 41 -33.94 24.46 -40.06
CA ARG A 41 -34.17 25.80 -39.49
C ARG A 41 -32.86 26.36 -38.93
N ILE A 42 -31.97 26.74 -39.83
CA ILE A 42 -30.57 27.08 -39.50
C ILE A 42 -30.46 28.21 -38.47
N ALA A 43 -31.18 29.33 -38.67
CA ALA A 43 -31.11 30.47 -37.75
C ALA A 43 -31.56 30.11 -36.33
N ALA A 44 -32.63 29.32 -36.20
CA ALA A 44 -33.12 28.85 -34.90
C ALA A 44 -32.15 27.84 -34.25
N GLY A 45 -31.52 26.98 -35.05
CA GLY A 45 -30.49 26.04 -34.60
C GLY A 45 -29.27 26.77 -34.04
N ILE A 46 -28.79 27.82 -34.73
CA ILE A 46 -27.68 28.66 -34.26
C ILE A 46 -28.05 29.39 -32.97
N ALA A 47 -29.22 30.04 -32.90
CA ALA A 47 -29.64 30.78 -31.71
C ALA A 47 -29.75 29.87 -30.46
N THR A 48 -30.34 28.69 -30.61
CA THR A 48 -30.44 27.69 -29.53
C THR A 48 -29.09 27.11 -29.13
N MET A 49 -28.17 26.91 -30.08
CA MET A 49 -26.80 26.48 -29.81
C MET A 49 -26.01 27.53 -29.01
N ILE A 50 -26.16 28.82 -29.33
CA ILE A 50 -25.54 29.90 -28.56
C ILE A 50 -26.09 29.92 -27.13
N CYS A 51 -27.41 29.76 -26.95
CA CYS A 51 -28.03 29.66 -25.63
C CYS A 51 -27.50 28.47 -24.84
N PHE A 52 -27.32 27.32 -25.49
CA PHE A 52 -26.71 26.14 -24.89
C PHE A 52 -25.30 26.44 -24.36
N PHE A 53 -24.42 27.03 -25.18
CA PHE A 53 -23.05 27.35 -24.74
C PHE A 53 -23.01 28.39 -23.61
N MET A 54 -23.90 29.39 -23.63
CA MET A 54 -24.01 30.33 -22.50
C MET A 54 -24.45 29.65 -21.21
N ALA A 55 -25.48 28.78 -21.28
CA ALA A 55 -25.95 28.05 -20.11
C ALA A 55 -24.91 27.06 -19.59
N LEU A 56 -24.17 26.39 -20.48
CA LEU A 56 -23.06 25.51 -20.12
C LEU A 56 -21.91 26.28 -19.44
N GLY A 57 -21.57 27.46 -19.96
CA GLY A 57 -20.55 28.34 -19.38
C GLY A 57 -20.90 28.84 -17.98
N LEU A 58 -22.18 28.87 -17.60
CA LEU A 58 -22.64 29.18 -16.25
C LEU A 58 -22.75 27.94 -15.35
N LEU A 59 -23.10 26.78 -15.91
CA LEU A 59 -23.24 25.53 -15.15
C LEU A 59 -21.89 25.05 -14.61
N VAL A 60 -20.82 25.13 -15.40
CA VAL A 60 -19.49 24.61 -15.01
C VAL A 60 -18.92 25.31 -13.77
N PRO A 61 -18.87 26.66 -13.70
CA PRO A 61 -18.45 27.37 -12.49
C PRO A 61 -19.38 27.11 -11.29
N ALA A 62 -20.68 27.00 -11.52
CA ALA A 62 -21.64 26.71 -10.45
C ALA A 62 -21.43 25.32 -9.85
N LEU A 63 -21.15 24.31 -10.68
CA LEU A 63 -20.78 22.97 -10.22
C LEU A 63 -19.43 22.95 -9.50
N ALA A 64 -18.43 23.68 -10.01
CA ALA A 64 -17.12 23.80 -9.36
C ALA A 64 -17.24 24.47 -7.99
N TYR A 65 -18.05 25.54 -7.88
CA TYR A 65 -18.33 26.20 -6.61
C TYR A 65 -19.10 25.29 -5.65
N ALA A 66 -20.19 24.66 -6.12
CA ALA A 66 -20.96 23.73 -5.30
C ALA A 66 -20.10 22.56 -4.81
N PHE A 67 -19.23 22.01 -5.66
CA PHE A 67 -18.26 20.99 -5.28
C PHE A 67 -17.31 21.51 -4.20
N ALA A 68 -16.68 22.67 -4.42
CA ALA A 68 -15.76 23.28 -3.46
C ALA A 68 -16.42 23.57 -2.09
N THR A 69 -17.69 23.97 -2.06
CA THR A 69 -18.44 24.22 -0.82
C THR A 69 -19.06 22.96 -0.21
N SER A 70 -19.23 21.88 -0.98
CA SER A 70 -19.76 20.60 -0.50
C SER A 70 -18.69 19.69 0.09
N ILE A 71 -17.42 19.98 -0.22
CA ILE A 71 -16.30 19.46 0.57
C ILE A 71 -16.39 20.20 1.89
N ASP A 72 -16.97 19.54 2.89
CA ASP A 72 -17.12 20.03 4.24
C ASP A 72 -15.72 20.12 4.86
N TRP A 73 -15.05 21.27 4.71
CA TRP A 73 -13.78 21.57 5.38
C TRP A 73 -13.96 21.74 6.90
N ASP A 74 -15.21 21.78 7.39
CA ASP A 74 -15.57 21.88 8.81
C ASP A 74 -15.30 20.59 9.62
N GLY A 75 -14.67 19.57 9.01
CA GLY A 75 -14.20 18.36 9.68
C GLY A 75 -12.81 18.45 10.30
N GLN A 76 -12.29 19.67 10.55
CA GLN A 76 -10.97 19.85 11.18
C GLN A 76 -10.93 19.12 12.54
N ASP A 77 -9.91 18.28 12.71
CA ASP A 77 -9.61 17.63 13.98
C ASP A 77 -8.91 18.63 14.90
N ASP A 78 -9.66 19.13 15.87
CA ASP A 78 -9.20 20.07 16.90
C ASP A 78 -8.18 19.47 17.89
N PHE A 79 -7.74 18.21 17.72
CA PHE A 79 -6.78 17.56 18.61
C PHE A 79 -5.54 18.43 18.90
N ALA A 80 -4.95 19.02 17.86
CA ALA A 80 -3.74 19.83 17.98
C ALA A 80 -4.02 21.29 18.36
N THR A 81 -5.29 21.69 18.47
CA THR A 81 -5.68 23.04 18.89
C THR A 81 -5.21 23.31 20.32
N GLY A 82 -4.32 24.29 20.46
CA GLY A 82 -3.74 24.69 21.74
C GLY A 82 -2.57 23.83 22.22
N LEU A 83 -2.12 22.85 21.44
CA LEU A 83 -0.83 22.21 21.67
C LEU A 83 0.30 23.17 21.27
N SER A 84 1.39 23.11 22.02
CA SER A 84 2.63 23.82 21.71
C SER A 84 3.77 22.82 21.64
N LEU A 85 4.78 23.10 20.82
CA LEU A 85 5.99 22.28 20.82
C LEU A 85 6.61 22.28 22.24
N PRO A 86 6.94 21.10 22.79
CA PRO A 86 7.47 20.98 24.15
C PRO A 86 8.79 21.76 24.30
N ALA A 87 8.85 22.66 25.29
CA ALA A 87 10.05 23.43 25.57
C ALA A 87 11.16 22.53 26.14
N GLY A 88 12.37 22.64 25.59
CA GLY A 88 13.55 21.91 26.07
C GLY A 88 13.63 20.44 25.68
N VAL A 89 12.68 19.93 24.88
CA VAL A 89 12.74 18.59 24.29
C VAL A 89 13.26 18.71 22.86
N PRO A 90 14.42 18.11 22.51
CA PRO A 90 14.89 18.08 21.13
C PRO A 90 13.91 17.31 20.25
N LEU A 91 13.42 17.96 19.19
CA LEU A 91 12.56 17.34 18.18
C LEU A 91 13.33 17.26 16.86
N LYS A 92 13.35 16.06 16.26
CA LYS A 92 13.81 15.88 14.89
C LYS A 92 12.69 16.28 13.92
N GLU A 93 13.06 16.76 12.74
CA GLU A 93 12.12 16.82 11.62
C GLU A 93 12.10 15.45 10.94
N PRO A 94 10.93 14.94 10.49
CA PRO A 94 10.88 13.77 9.64
C PRO A 94 11.74 13.97 8.39
N GLY A 95 12.45 12.92 7.98
CA GLY A 95 13.23 12.96 6.74
C GLY A 95 12.34 13.11 5.50
N GLU A 96 12.92 13.59 4.40
CA GLU A 96 12.26 13.60 3.11
C GLU A 96 12.47 12.27 2.38
N ILE A 97 11.46 11.77 1.68
CA ILE A 97 11.64 10.60 0.81
C ILE A 97 12.52 11.01 -0.37
N SER A 98 13.81 10.67 -0.29
CA SER A 98 14.70 10.72 -1.44
C SER A 98 14.36 9.57 -2.39
N ARG A 99 13.68 9.85 -3.51
CA ARG A 99 13.61 8.92 -4.64
C ARG A 99 14.86 9.12 -5.49
N ASP A 100 15.88 8.32 -5.22
CA ASP A 100 16.97 8.16 -6.17
C ASP A 100 16.57 7.07 -7.17
N ASP A 101 15.87 7.47 -8.23
CA ASP A 101 15.42 6.56 -9.28
C ASP A 101 16.60 5.88 -10.01
N SER A 102 17.82 6.41 -9.89
CA SER A 102 19.03 5.79 -10.45
C SER A 102 19.48 4.54 -9.70
N LEU A 103 19.02 4.34 -8.46
CA LEU A 103 19.28 3.15 -7.64
C LEU A 103 18.21 2.08 -7.79
N ASN A 104 17.28 2.24 -8.73
CA ASN A 104 16.11 1.37 -8.87
C ASN A 104 16.32 0.22 -9.85
N ASP A 105 17.49 -0.43 -9.81
CA ASP A 105 17.77 -1.60 -10.63
C ASP A 105 16.85 -2.78 -10.28
N GLY A 106 16.31 -2.81 -9.06
CA GLY A 106 15.47 -3.89 -8.56
C GLY A 106 16.28 -5.15 -8.27
N ASP A 107 15.71 -6.04 -7.46
CA ASP A 107 16.30 -7.33 -7.19
C ASP A 107 16.06 -8.32 -8.34
N ARG A 108 16.67 -9.50 -8.25
CA ARG A 108 16.51 -10.55 -9.27
C ARG A 108 15.04 -10.95 -9.48
N PHE A 109 14.26 -11.06 -8.39
CA PHE A 109 12.83 -11.36 -8.47
C PHE A 109 12.09 -10.27 -9.24
N GLN A 110 12.21 -9.00 -8.83
CA GLN A 110 11.58 -7.85 -9.48
C GLN A 110 11.95 -7.74 -10.96
N LYS A 111 13.23 -7.95 -11.32
CA LYS A 111 13.70 -7.97 -12.72
C LYS A 111 13.00 -9.05 -13.54
N ALA A 112 12.90 -10.28 -13.00
CA ALA A 112 12.23 -11.38 -13.68
C ALA A 112 10.73 -11.11 -13.90
N ILE A 113 10.04 -10.52 -12.91
CA ILE A 113 8.63 -10.14 -13.05
C ILE A 113 8.44 -9.09 -14.15
N ARG A 114 9.26 -8.03 -14.15
CA ARG A 114 9.19 -6.98 -15.18
C ARG A 114 9.50 -7.52 -16.57
N ALA A 115 10.52 -8.38 -16.69
CA ALA A 115 10.85 -9.03 -17.95
C ALA A 115 9.70 -9.92 -18.45
N ALA A 116 9.09 -10.71 -17.56
CA ALA A 116 7.95 -11.55 -17.92
C ALA A 116 6.73 -10.73 -18.34
N ALA A 117 6.45 -9.62 -17.65
CA ALA A 117 5.36 -8.71 -18.02
C ALA A 117 5.54 -8.10 -19.41
N ALA A 118 6.78 -7.88 -19.85
CA ALA A 118 7.09 -7.33 -21.18
C ALA A 118 6.90 -8.32 -22.33
N VAL A 119 6.83 -9.63 -22.05
CA VAL A 119 6.62 -10.65 -23.09
C VAL A 119 5.15 -10.72 -23.48
N MET A 120 4.87 -10.68 -24.79
CA MET A 120 3.56 -11.07 -25.31
C MET A 120 3.35 -12.56 -25.03
N GLY A 121 2.56 -12.88 -24.00
CA GLY A 121 2.29 -14.28 -23.67
C GLY A 121 1.36 -14.96 -24.66
N GLY A 122 1.33 -16.28 -24.59
CA GLY A 122 0.44 -17.10 -25.40
C GLY A 122 -1.00 -17.14 -24.87
N SER A 123 -1.83 -17.95 -25.53
CA SER A 123 -3.21 -18.23 -25.12
C SER A 123 -3.35 -19.38 -24.13
N ASN A 124 -2.27 -20.12 -23.84
CA ASN A 124 -2.31 -21.27 -22.95
C ASN A 124 -2.19 -20.84 -21.47
N ASP A 125 -3.34 -20.65 -20.84
CA ASP A 125 -3.48 -20.34 -19.41
C ASP A 125 -3.19 -21.52 -18.46
N ALA A 126 -2.91 -22.72 -18.99
CA ALA A 126 -2.59 -23.86 -18.14
C ALA A 126 -1.21 -23.71 -17.49
N MET A 127 -1.14 -23.97 -16.19
CA MET A 127 0.10 -23.91 -15.43
C MET A 127 0.10 -24.89 -14.25
N ALA A 128 1.29 -25.23 -13.76
CA ALA A 128 1.48 -25.94 -12.51
C ALA A 128 2.38 -25.10 -11.60
N ALA A 129 2.02 -25.00 -10.32
CA ALA A 129 2.86 -24.35 -9.32
C ALA A 129 3.70 -25.42 -8.62
N SER A 130 5.02 -25.31 -8.74
CA SER A 130 5.98 -26.25 -8.18
C SER A 130 7.12 -25.45 -7.56
N ILE A 131 7.32 -25.60 -6.25
CA ILE A 131 8.38 -24.98 -5.47
C ILE A 131 8.90 -26.03 -4.47
N PRO A 132 9.48 -27.15 -4.95
CA PRO A 132 9.87 -28.27 -4.10
C PRO A 132 10.84 -27.87 -3.00
N SER A 133 11.67 -26.84 -3.22
CA SER A 133 12.60 -26.36 -2.21
C SER A 133 11.87 -25.70 -1.04
N LEU A 134 10.81 -24.94 -1.30
CA LEU A 134 9.96 -24.35 -0.25
C LEU A 134 9.16 -25.42 0.51
N GLU A 135 8.63 -26.43 -0.19
CA GLU A 135 7.96 -27.58 0.44
C GLU A 135 8.91 -28.28 1.42
N LYS A 136 10.15 -28.54 0.98
CA LYS A 136 11.15 -29.25 1.78
C LYS A 136 11.67 -28.41 2.95
N LEU A 137 11.90 -27.11 2.75
CA LEU A 137 12.21 -26.18 3.84
C LEU A 137 11.09 -26.19 4.87
N ASN A 138 9.82 -26.08 4.46
CA ASN A 138 8.71 -26.11 5.41
C ASN A 138 8.58 -27.45 6.17
N SER A 139 8.91 -28.58 5.56
CA SER A 139 8.80 -29.89 6.22
C SER A 139 10.00 -30.24 7.09
N SER A 140 11.20 -29.76 6.77
CA SER A 140 12.46 -30.24 7.35
C SER A 140 13.33 -29.15 7.98
N HIS A 141 13.12 -27.89 7.62
CA HIS A 141 13.91 -26.72 8.05
C HIS A 141 13.00 -25.51 8.32
N ARG A 142 11.88 -25.75 9.03
CA ARG A 142 10.84 -24.73 9.19
C ARG A 142 11.34 -23.52 9.96
N ALA A 143 12.17 -23.74 10.99
CA ALA A 143 12.71 -22.67 11.81
C ALA A 143 13.62 -21.76 10.97
N GLU A 144 14.48 -22.35 10.14
CA GLU A 144 15.39 -21.63 9.25
C GLU A 144 14.62 -20.87 8.15
N LEU A 145 13.53 -21.45 7.62
CA LEU A 145 12.64 -20.75 6.69
C LEU A 145 11.98 -19.53 7.34
N GLU A 146 11.40 -19.68 8.53
CA GLU A 146 10.75 -18.57 9.23
C GLU A 146 11.76 -17.49 9.62
N GLN A 147 12.95 -17.88 10.08
CA GLN A 147 14.04 -16.96 10.39
C GLN A 147 14.52 -16.23 9.13
N TYR A 148 14.73 -16.94 8.02
CA TYR A 148 15.13 -16.33 6.76
C TYR A 148 14.11 -15.28 6.31
N LEU A 149 12.81 -15.60 6.35
CA LEU A 149 11.76 -14.66 5.97
C LEU A 149 11.69 -13.44 6.89
N ALA A 150 11.99 -13.58 8.18
CA ALA A 150 12.02 -12.47 9.13
C ALA A 150 13.29 -11.60 9.00
N CYS A 151 14.45 -12.21 8.69
CA CYS A 151 15.72 -11.50 8.53
C CYS A 151 15.88 -10.84 7.16
N HIS A 152 15.33 -11.45 6.10
CA HIS A 152 15.63 -11.03 4.73
C HIS A 152 14.79 -9.79 4.35
N PRO A 153 15.41 -8.66 3.95
CA PRO A 153 14.71 -7.38 3.78
C PRO A 153 13.68 -7.38 2.65
N ALA A 154 13.78 -8.31 1.71
CA ALA A 154 12.78 -8.53 0.67
C ALA A 154 11.47 -9.13 1.17
N TRP A 155 11.37 -9.54 2.44
CA TRP A 155 10.17 -10.10 3.01
C TRP A 155 9.66 -9.22 4.15
N LEU A 156 8.34 -9.11 4.23
CA LEU A 156 7.61 -8.55 5.37
C LEU A 156 6.84 -9.70 6.00
N VAL A 157 7.23 -10.11 7.21
CA VAL A 157 6.50 -11.14 7.95
C VAL A 157 5.55 -10.46 8.93
N PHE A 158 4.26 -10.75 8.82
CA PHE A 158 3.22 -10.10 9.62
C PHE A 158 2.05 -11.04 9.89
N GLU A 159 1.16 -10.61 10.78
CA GLU A 159 -0.06 -11.34 11.13
C GLU A 159 -1.30 -10.55 10.70
N ASP A 160 -2.25 -11.23 10.09
CA ASP A 160 -3.60 -10.71 9.88
C ASP A 160 -4.64 -11.75 10.27
N ARG A 161 -5.55 -11.38 11.19
CA ARG A 161 -6.62 -12.24 11.70
C ARG A 161 -6.11 -13.60 12.22
N GLY A 162 -5.04 -13.59 13.02
CA GLY A 162 -4.46 -14.80 13.61
C GLY A 162 -3.71 -15.69 12.62
N LYS A 163 -3.35 -15.16 11.45
CA LYS A 163 -2.64 -15.91 10.40
C LYS A 163 -1.36 -15.20 10.03
N ARG A 164 -0.24 -15.94 10.06
CA ARG A 164 1.08 -15.44 9.67
C ARG A 164 1.30 -15.53 8.17
N PHE A 165 1.87 -14.46 7.60
CA PHE A 165 2.17 -14.31 6.18
C PHE A 165 3.57 -13.70 5.99
N ALA A 166 4.21 -14.01 4.87
CA ALA A 166 5.39 -13.30 4.38
C ALA A 166 5.06 -12.64 3.02
N LEU A 167 5.02 -11.31 2.97
CA LEU A 167 4.78 -10.53 1.75
C LEU A 167 6.11 -10.20 1.07
N ARG A 168 6.21 -10.41 -0.25
CA ARG A 168 7.39 -9.98 -1.02
C ARG A 168 7.39 -8.46 -1.18
N ARG A 169 8.43 -7.80 -0.68
CA ARG A 169 8.76 -6.38 -0.89
C ARG A 169 9.49 -6.21 -2.23
N TRP A 170 9.39 -5.01 -2.83
CA TRP A 170 10.20 -4.60 -3.99
C TRP A 170 11.15 -3.50 -3.57
N GLN A 171 12.23 -3.33 -4.33
CA GLN A 171 13.10 -2.18 -4.20
C GLN A 171 12.51 -1.01 -4.99
N GLU A 172 12.40 0.15 -4.33
CA GLU A 172 12.08 1.44 -4.93
C GLU A 172 13.08 2.47 -4.40
N GLY A 173 13.82 3.13 -5.30
CA GLY A 173 14.88 4.08 -4.91
C GLY A 173 15.98 3.46 -4.05
N GLY A 174 16.40 2.22 -4.39
CA GLY A 174 17.41 1.46 -3.64
C GLY A 174 16.92 0.89 -2.30
N ARG A 175 15.63 0.98 -1.98
CA ARG A 175 15.09 0.63 -0.66
C ARG A 175 13.97 -0.40 -0.75
N TRP A 176 14.01 -1.39 0.13
CA TRP A 176 12.94 -2.37 0.27
C TRP A 176 11.69 -1.73 0.88
N THR A 177 10.59 -1.74 0.14
CA THR A 177 9.34 -1.10 0.56
C THR A 177 8.13 -1.98 0.24
N LYS A 178 7.08 -1.84 1.04
CA LYS A 178 5.74 -2.32 0.69
C LYS A 178 4.97 -1.18 0.02
N SER A 179 4.49 -1.41 -1.20
CA SER A 179 3.53 -0.50 -1.85
C SER A 179 2.14 -0.66 -1.21
N LEU A 180 1.10 -0.03 -1.80
CA LEU A 180 -0.29 -0.14 -1.35
C LEU A 180 -0.72 -1.61 -1.19
N ASN A 181 -0.77 -2.11 0.06
CA ASN A 181 -1.04 -3.50 0.41
C ASN A 181 -0.12 -4.54 -0.27
N GLY A 182 1.07 -4.14 -0.75
CA GLY A 182 2.02 -5.01 -1.45
C GLY A 182 1.70 -5.29 -2.92
N TYR A 183 0.84 -4.50 -3.55
CA TYR A 183 0.63 -4.57 -5.00
C TYR A 183 1.62 -3.68 -5.74
N TYR A 184 2.45 -4.28 -6.59
CA TYR A 184 3.38 -3.55 -7.44
C TYR A 184 2.83 -3.46 -8.84
N SER A 185 2.81 -2.27 -9.42
CA SER A 185 2.21 -2.03 -10.73
C SER A 185 3.05 -1.12 -11.59
N ASP A 186 2.98 -1.35 -12.89
CA ASP A 186 3.36 -0.40 -13.91
C ASP A 186 2.18 -0.25 -14.87
N PHE A 187 1.52 0.91 -14.83
CA PHE A 187 0.44 1.27 -15.74
C PHE A 187 0.82 2.44 -16.65
N SER A 188 2.11 2.79 -16.70
CA SER A 188 2.62 3.88 -17.54
C SER A 188 2.43 3.57 -19.02
N THR A 189 2.48 4.60 -19.87
CA THR A 189 2.25 4.47 -21.32
C THR A 189 3.45 3.89 -22.07
N ALA A 190 4.63 3.82 -21.44
CA ALA A 190 5.88 3.47 -22.10
C ALA A 190 6.25 1.97 -22.01
N GLY A 191 5.48 1.18 -21.25
CA GLY A 191 5.80 -0.24 -20.98
C GLY A 191 4.59 -1.17 -20.99
N ALA A 192 4.86 -2.46 -20.82
CA ALA A 192 3.80 -3.46 -20.67
C ALA A 192 3.08 -3.25 -19.34
N LYS A 193 1.77 -3.05 -19.40
CA LYS A 193 0.96 -2.79 -18.22
C LYS A 193 0.81 -4.05 -17.38
N PHE A 194 1.13 -3.96 -16.08
CA PHE A 194 0.92 -5.06 -15.16
C PHE A 194 0.69 -4.59 -13.73
N GLN A 195 0.12 -5.50 -12.92
CA GLN A 195 0.17 -5.44 -11.48
C GLN A 195 0.37 -6.84 -10.91
N SER A 196 1.20 -6.96 -9.86
CA SER A 196 1.55 -8.24 -9.24
C SER A 196 1.64 -8.11 -7.72
N ARG A 197 1.38 -9.22 -7.03
CA ARG A 197 1.62 -9.37 -5.58
C ARG A 197 1.96 -10.82 -5.29
N THR A 198 2.99 -11.03 -4.47
CA THR A 198 3.44 -12.36 -4.05
C THR A 198 3.48 -12.45 -2.54
N MET A 199 2.90 -13.51 -1.97
CA MET A 199 2.87 -13.73 -0.54
C MET A 199 2.89 -15.22 -0.20
N ILE A 200 3.60 -15.59 0.86
CA ILE A 200 3.60 -16.93 1.43
C ILE A 200 2.69 -16.95 2.65
N GLY A 201 1.70 -17.84 2.65
CA GLY A 201 0.85 -18.12 3.81
C GLY A 201 1.46 -19.21 4.67
N LEU A 202 2.09 -18.82 5.77
CA LEU A 202 2.75 -19.71 6.74
C LEU A 202 1.77 -20.48 7.65
N SER A 203 0.47 -20.20 7.48
CA SER A 203 -0.66 -20.88 8.12
C SER A 203 -1.45 -21.79 7.16
N GLY A 204 -1.03 -21.92 5.90
CA GLY A 204 -1.76 -22.68 4.87
C GLY A 204 -3.10 -22.06 4.46
N LYS A 205 -3.31 -20.77 4.77
CA LYS A 205 -4.54 -20.04 4.40
C LYS A 205 -4.24 -18.94 3.37
N PRO A 206 -5.18 -18.63 2.47
CA PRO A 206 -5.04 -17.51 1.54
C PRO A 206 -5.09 -16.18 2.28
N ALA A 207 -4.31 -15.22 1.80
CA ALA A 207 -4.29 -13.86 2.33
C ALA A 207 -5.47 -13.00 1.89
N PHE A 208 -6.10 -13.34 0.76
CA PHE A 208 -7.22 -12.58 0.20
C PHE A 208 -8.49 -13.43 0.16
N LEU A 209 -9.59 -12.82 0.59
CA LEU A 209 -10.91 -13.45 0.55
C LEU A 209 -11.38 -13.50 -0.90
N GLY A 210 -11.51 -14.70 -1.46
CA GLY A 210 -11.88 -14.89 -2.88
C GLY A 210 -10.74 -15.38 -3.77
N SER A 211 -9.52 -15.60 -3.24
CA SER A 211 -8.48 -16.30 -3.99
C SER A 211 -8.97 -17.68 -4.46
N GLN A 212 -8.71 -18.00 -5.73
CA GLN A 212 -8.93 -19.34 -6.25
C GLN A 212 -7.92 -20.30 -5.62
N LYS A 213 -8.41 -21.19 -4.75
CA LYS A 213 -7.59 -22.25 -4.16
C LYS A 213 -7.31 -23.32 -5.21
N LEU A 214 -6.03 -23.62 -5.42
CA LEU A 214 -5.53 -24.57 -6.40
C LEU A 214 -4.54 -25.53 -5.74
N PRO A 215 -4.53 -26.82 -6.14
CA PRO A 215 -3.49 -27.74 -5.69
C PRO A 215 -2.14 -27.38 -6.32
N ALA A 216 -1.07 -27.40 -5.53
CA ALA A 216 0.29 -27.39 -6.06
C ALA A 216 0.58 -28.68 -6.86
N ASN A 217 1.63 -28.64 -7.68
CA ASN A 217 2.17 -29.78 -8.44
C ASN A 217 1.18 -30.46 -9.40
N LYS A 218 0.08 -29.78 -9.74
CA LYS A 218 -0.91 -30.23 -10.71
C LYS A 218 -1.11 -29.18 -11.78
N LEU A 219 -1.33 -29.63 -13.01
CA LEU A 219 -1.71 -28.76 -14.10
C LEU A 219 -3.14 -28.24 -13.85
N VAL A 220 -3.28 -26.92 -13.79
CA VAL A 220 -4.53 -26.21 -13.52
C VAL A 220 -4.72 -25.07 -14.50
N ARG A 221 -5.98 -24.63 -14.68
CA ARG A 221 -6.34 -23.43 -15.45
C ARG A 221 -6.93 -22.38 -14.51
N PRO A 222 -6.22 -21.26 -14.27
CA PRO A 222 -6.72 -20.13 -13.50
C PRO A 222 -8.04 -19.58 -14.07
N LYS A 223 -8.96 -19.20 -13.19
CA LYS A 223 -10.13 -18.39 -13.58
C LYS A 223 -9.68 -16.94 -13.71
N LEU A 224 -9.78 -16.41 -14.91
CA LEU A 224 -9.45 -15.03 -15.21
C LEU A 224 -10.70 -14.14 -15.07
N ALA A 225 -10.50 -12.92 -14.59
CA ALA A 225 -11.50 -11.87 -14.53
C ALA A 225 -10.98 -10.60 -15.21
N PRO A 226 -11.85 -9.77 -15.81
CA PRO A 226 -11.41 -8.45 -16.28
C PRO A 226 -11.10 -7.53 -15.09
N GLY A 227 -10.04 -6.73 -15.21
CA GLY A 227 -9.73 -5.64 -14.27
C GLY A 227 -8.80 -4.61 -14.91
N ASN A 228 -9.09 -3.31 -14.76
CA ASN A 228 -8.33 -2.21 -15.34
C ASN A 228 -8.04 -2.37 -16.85
N GLY A 229 -8.95 -2.99 -17.60
CA GLY A 229 -8.77 -3.28 -19.03
C GLY A 229 -7.80 -4.43 -19.34
N LEU A 230 -7.35 -5.18 -18.32
CA LEU A 230 -6.47 -6.35 -18.41
C LEU A 230 -7.16 -7.59 -17.84
N GLN A 231 -6.54 -8.76 -18.00
CA GLN A 231 -6.96 -9.99 -17.35
C GLN A 231 -6.28 -10.11 -15.99
N SER A 232 -7.05 -10.39 -14.94
CA SER A 232 -6.58 -10.56 -13.57
C SER A 232 -6.95 -11.91 -12.97
N CYS A 233 -6.16 -12.35 -11.99
CA CYS A 233 -6.47 -13.50 -11.15
C CYS A 233 -5.85 -13.36 -9.76
N HIS A 234 -6.56 -13.88 -8.74
CA HIS A 234 -6.03 -14.10 -7.39
C HIS A 234 -5.94 -15.60 -7.16
N LEU A 235 -4.73 -16.13 -7.03
CA LEU A 235 -4.45 -17.55 -6.91
C LEU A 235 -3.90 -17.85 -5.52
N PHE A 236 -4.26 -19.00 -4.99
CA PHE A 236 -3.65 -19.58 -3.80
C PHE A 236 -3.30 -21.03 -4.06
N PHE A 237 -2.00 -21.32 -4.18
CA PHE A 237 -1.49 -22.67 -4.35
C PHE A 237 -1.21 -23.29 -2.98
N GLU A 238 -1.90 -24.37 -2.66
CA GLU A 238 -1.66 -25.14 -1.43
C GLU A 238 -0.55 -26.16 -1.68
N PHE A 239 0.58 -25.96 -1.01
CA PHE A 239 1.76 -26.83 -1.07
C PHE A 239 1.77 -27.83 0.10
N ALA A 240 1.32 -27.41 1.28
CA ALA A 240 1.10 -28.26 2.45
C ALA A 240 -0.06 -27.72 3.31
N PRO A 241 -0.59 -28.49 4.29
CA PRO A 241 -1.69 -28.02 5.16
C PRO A 241 -1.42 -26.69 5.88
N ASN A 242 -0.15 -26.37 6.14
CA ASN A 242 0.33 -25.16 6.81
C ASN A 242 1.18 -24.26 5.89
N LEU A 243 1.16 -24.48 4.58
CA LEU A 243 1.96 -23.72 3.62
C LEU A 243 1.20 -23.52 2.32
N GLY A 244 1.07 -22.26 1.90
CA GLY A 244 0.65 -21.96 0.53
C GLY A 244 1.23 -20.66 0.01
N VAL A 245 1.12 -20.45 -1.29
CA VAL A 245 1.59 -19.23 -1.95
C VAL A 245 0.40 -18.53 -2.60
N SER A 246 0.17 -17.28 -2.19
CA SER A 246 -0.80 -16.38 -2.79
C SER A 246 -0.14 -15.54 -3.87
N LEU A 247 -0.68 -15.57 -5.08
CA LEU A 247 -0.21 -14.79 -6.21
C LEU A 247 -1.36 -13.98 -6.77
N PHE A 248 -1.12 -12.70 -7.03
CA PHE A 248 -1.98 -11.88 -7.85
C PHE A 248 -1.24 -11.52 -9.12
N GLU A 249 -1.93 -11.62 -10.25
CA GLU A 249 -1.46 -11.10 -11.51
C GLU A 249 -2.60 -10.40 -12.22
N GLN A 250 -2.35 -9.16 -12.65
CA GLN A 250 -3.13 -8.46 -13.65
C GLN A 250 -2.18 -8.09 -14.79
N SER A 251 -2.40 -8.65 -15.98
CA SER A 251 -1.54 -8.48 -17.15
C SER A 251 -2.32 -8.76 -18.44
N ALA A 252 -1.74 -8.41 -19.59
CA ALA A 252 -2.35 -8.71 -20.90
C ALA A 252 -2.26 -10.21 -21.27
N SER A 253 -1.37 -10.98 -20.64
CA SER A 253 -1.00 -12.33 -21.04
C SER A 253 -1.92 -13.39 -20.45
N ALA A 254 -2.80 -14.01 -21.23
CA ALA A 254 -3.66 -15.10 -20.74
C ALA A 254 -2.85 -16.27 -20.14
N GLU A 255 -1.63 -16.49 -20.62
CA GLU A 255 -0.68 -17.49 -20.13
C GLU A 255 -0.20 -17.28 -18.68
N ARG A 256 -0.43 -16.11 -18.06
CA ARG A 256 -0.01 -15.81 -16.68
C ARG A 256 1.50 -15.87 -16.49
N VAL A 257 2.23 -15.27 -17.43
CA VAL A 257 3.70 -15.26 -17.48
C VAL A 257 4.33 -14.64 -16.23
N VAL A 258 3.69 -13.65 -15.61
CA VAL A 258 4.18 -13.03 -14.36
C VAL A 258 4.05 -14.00 -13.18
N THR A 259 2.94 -14.73 -13.08
CA THR A 259 2.74 -15.77 -12.06
C THR A 259 3.77 -16.88 -12.22
N LYS A 260 4.02 -17.34 -13.46
CA LYS A 260 5.04 -18.37 -13.75
C LYS A 260 6.45 -17.89 -13.36
N ALA A 261 6.80 -16.65 -13.68
CA ALA A 261 8.08 -16.06 -13.30
C ALA A 261 8.23 -15.95 -11.79
N ALA A 262 7.18 -15.52 -11.06
CA ALA A 262 7.18 -15.48 -9.60
C ALA A 262 7.45 -16.86 -8.99
N LEU A 263 6.75 -17.89 -9.44
CA LEU A 263 6.95 -19.26 -8.97
C LEU A 263 8.39 -19.77 -9.20
N LEU A 264 8.94 -19.50 -10.38
CA LEU A 264 10.31 -19.88 -10.71
C LEU A 264 11.32 -19.17 -9.80
N GLU A 265 11.17 -17.86 -9.59
CA GLU A 265 12.09 -17.09 -8.76
C GLU A 265 12.00 -17.46 -7.27
N LEU A 266 10.80 -17.80 -6.78
CA LEU A 266 10.65 -18.38 -5.45
C LEU A 266 11.42 -19.71 -5.35
N GLU A 267 11.31 -20.59 -6.34
CA GLU A 267 12.07 -21.85 -6.33
C GLU A 267 13.58 -21.60 -6.33
N VAL A 268 14.09 -20.67 -7.13
CA VAL A 268 15.54 -20.39 -7.12
C VAL A 268 16.01 -19.82 -5.78
N GLU A 269 15.25 -18.89 -5.19
CA GLU A 269 15.57 -18.32 -3.87
C GLU A 269 15.58 -19.41 -2.79
N PHE A 270 14.52 -20.21 -2.72
CA PHE A 270 14.39 -21.24 -1.70
C PHE A 270 15.29 -22.47 -1.94
N ALA A 271 15.66 -22.78 -3.18
CA ALA A 271 16.67 -23.79 -3.47
C ALA A 271 18.04 -23.36 -2.94
N ALA A 272 18.40 -22.08 -3.07
CA ALA A 272 19.64 -21.54 -2.51
C ALA A 272 19.62 -21.60 -0.97
N LEU A 273 18.51 -21.23 -0.34
CA LEU A 273 18.34 -21.37 1.11
C LEU A 273 18.41 -22.83 1.57
N LEU A 274 17.76 -23.75 0.86
CA LEU A 274 17.76 -25.18 1.21
C LEU A 274 19.16 -25.80 1.08
N ALA A 275 19.97 -25.34 0.12
CA ALA A 275 21.32 -25.85 -0.10
C ALA A 275 22.29 -25.45 1.02
N ASP A 276 22.13 -24.25 1.59
CA ASP A 276 22.97 -23.73 2.68
C ASP A 276 22.19 -22.78 3.61
N PRO A 277 21.36 -23.33 4.54
CA PRO A 277 20.56 -22.50 5.43
C PRO A 277 21.40 -21.58 6.32
N ALA A 278 22.48 -22.13 6.89
CA ALA A 278 23.32 -21.39 7.82
C ALA A 278 24.10 -20.26 7.14
N GLY A 279 24.71 -20.53 5.97
CA GLY A 279 25.41 -19.50 5.21
C GLY A 279 24.45 -18.40 4.73
N LYS A 280 23.25 -18.77 4.27
CA LYS A 280 22.25 -17.79 3.83
C LYS A 280 21.72 -16.91 4.96
N LEU A 281 21.60 -17.44 6.18
CA LEU A 281 21.21 -16.64 7.34
C LEU A 281 22.34 -15.71 7.79
N ALA A 282 23.60 -16.17 7.77
CA ALA A 282 24.76 -15.36 8.13
C ALA A 282 24.98 -14.16 7.18
N GLU A 283 24.52 -14.25 5.92
CA GLU A 283 24.57 -13.14 4.96
C GLU A 283 23.57 -12.00 5.26
N LEU A 284 22.58 -12.19 6.15
CA LEU A 284 21.48 -11.24 6.35
C LEU A 284 21.71 -10.24 7.49
N GLY A 285 22.60 -10.55 8.44
CA GLY A 285 23.02 -9.60 9.46
C GLY A 285 23.86 -8.50 8.82
N GLU A 286 23.45 -7.24 8.98
CA GLU A 286 24.27 -6.11 8.55
C GLU A 286 25.10 -5.59 9.72
N PRO A 287 26.41 -5.33 9.57
CA PRO A 287 27.14 -4.61 10.60
C PRO A 287 26.57 -3.19 10.74
N GLY A 288 26.33 -2.76 11.97
CA GLY A 288 25.78 -1.43 12.20
C GLY A 288 25.44 -1.12 13.63
N LEU A 289 24.88 0.08 13.82
CA LEU A 289 24.27 0.49 15.06
C LEU A 289 22.76 0.50 14.89
N GLU A 290 22.06 0.25 15.98
CA GLU A 290 20.62 0.41 16.01
C GLU A 290 20.24 1.86 15.71
N SER A 291 19.20 2.05 14.93
CA SER A 291 18.73 3.37 14.54
C SER A 291 17.23 3.36 14.27
N PHE A 292 16.59 4.47 14.57
CA PHE A 292 15.19 4.69 14.26
C PHE A 292 15.01 6.08 13.65
N GLU A 293 14.38 6.09 12.47
CA GLU A 293 14.08 7.29 11.71
C GLU A 293 12.65 7.23 11.20
N ILE A 294 11.99 8.39 11.10
CA ILE A 294 10.75 8.53 10.34
C ILE A 294 10.91 9.52 9.20
N GLU A 295 10.15 9.31 8.14
CA GLU A 295 10.13 10.15 6.94
C GLU A 295 8.71 10.53 6.55
N ASN A 296 8.55 11.72 5.97
CA ASN A 296 7.30 12.19 5.38
C ASN A 296 6.93 11.30 4.19
N ALA A 297 5.68 10.83 4.13
CA ALA A 297 5.13 10.20 2.93
C ALA A 297 4.50 11.23 1.99
N PHE A 298 3.62 10.80 1.10
CA PHE A 298 3.02 11.64 0.06
C PHE A 298 2.01 12.69 0.58
N GLN A 299 1.64 12.62 1.87
CA GLN A 299 0.67 13.49 2.54
C GLN A 299 1.09 13.73 3.99
N GLY A 300 0.73 14.89 4.55
CA GLY A 300 0.91 15.21 5.97
C GLY A 300 0.21 14.16 6.86
N GLY A 301 0.83 13.83 7.99
CA GLY A 301 0.36 12.79 8.90
C GLY A 301 0.54 11.35 8.43
N ILE A 302 1.03 11.11 7.21
CA ILE A 302 1.45 9.79 6.75
C ILE A 302 2.96 9.72 6.78
N TYR A 303 3.50 8.72 7.46
CA TYR A 303 4.93 8.57 7.68
C TYR A 303 5.41 7.18 7.25
N ARG A 304 6.73 7.07 7.06
CA ARG A 304 7.45 5.80 6.92
C ARG A 304 8.51 5.69 8.01
N SER A 305 8.58 4.55 8.68
CA SER A 305 9.67 4.25 9.59
C SER A 305 10.82 3.56 8.88
N ARG A 306 12.03 3.81 9.39
CA ARG A 306 13.22 3.00 9.17
C ARG A 306 13.77 2.60 10.52
N ILE A 307 13.83 1.31 10.73
CA ILE A 307 14.32 0.73 11.97
C ILE A 307 15.46 -0.19 11.58
N ARG A 308 16.60 -0.04 12.25
CA ARG A 308 17.67 -1.03 12.29
C ARG A 308 17.78 -1.45 13.73
N CYS A 309 17.56 -2.72 14.02
CA CYS A 309 17.60 -3.22 15.40
C CYS A 309 18.06 -4.67 15.43
N ASN A 310 18.51 -5.10 16.60
CA ASN A 310 18.72 -6.50 16.89
C ASN A 310 18.17 -6.81 18.28
N PRO A 311 16.97 -7.40 18.37
CA PRO A 311 16.36 -7.72 19.65
C PRO A 311 17.10 -8.83 20.42
N GLY A 312 18.03 -9.57 19.78
CA GLY A 312 18.79 -10.66 20.38
C GLY A 312 18.05 -11.99 20.51
N GLU A 313 16.77 -12.04 20.15
CA GLU A 313 15.93 -13.26 20.17
C GLU A 313 14.78 -13.13 19.15
N PRO A 314 14.14 -14.24 18.73
CA PRO A 314 13.03 -14.17 17.78
C PRO A 314 11.80 -13.47 18.37
N GLY A 315 11.14 -12.66 17.55
CA GLY A 315 9.92 -11.98 17.91
C GLY A 315 9.51 -10.95 16.88
N ARG A 316 8.63 -10.04 17.29
CA ARG A 316 8.10 -8.97 16.44
C ARG A 316 8.32 -7.60 17.03
N ILE A 317 8.45 -6.62 16.17
CA ILE A 317 8.49 -5.21 16.56
C ILE A 317 7.25 -4.47 16.08
N TYR A 318 6.95 -3.37 16.73
CA TYR A 318 5.88 -2.45 16.34
C TYR A 318 6.13 -1.06 16.95
N LEU A 319 5.37 -0.06 16.50
CA LEU A 319 5.48 1.31 16.98
C LEU A 319 4.38 1.66 18.00
N LYS A 320 4.77 2.40 19.03
CA LYS A 320 3.87 3.23 19.85
C LYS A 320 4.24 4.70 19.61
N ALA A 321 3.24 5.59 19.67
CA ALA A 321 3.47 7.02 19.55
C ALA A 321 2.63 7.78 20.58
N PHE A 322 3.18 8.88 21.08
CA PHE A 322 2.56 9.70 22.12
C PHE A 322 2.73 11.18 21.81
N GLU A 323 1.68 11.97 22.02
CA GLU A 323 1.82 13.43 22.09
C GLU A 323 2.60 13.77 23.39
N ILE A 324 3.68 14.54 23.26
CA ILE A 324 4.66 14.69 24.34
C ILE A 324 4.12 15.48 25.54
N THR A 325 3.30 16.51 25.33
CA THR A 325 2.91 17.44 26.41
C THR A 325 1.88 16.84 27.36
N LYS A 326 0.95 16.03 26.85
CA LYS A 326 -0.13 15.37 27.60
C LYS A 326 0.13 13.87 27.80
N GLY A 327 1.04 13.27 27.03
CA GLY A 327 1.30 11.83 27.05
C GLY A 327 0.18 11.00 26.41
N GLU A 328 -0.65 11.61 25.56
CA GLU A 328 -1.77 10.94 24.91
C GLU A 328 -1.28 9.99 23.81
N ARG A 329 -1.76 8.74 23.82
CA ARG A 329 -1.36 7.73 22.82
C ARG A 329 -1.97 8.05 21.46
N LEU A 330 -1.13 8.20 20.45
CA LEU A 330 -1.52 8.54 19.08
C LEU A 330 -1.86 7.28 18.29
N SER A 331 -3.02 7.28 17.62
CA SER A 331 -3.45 6.26 16.67
C SER A 331 -3.37 4.83 17.21
N ALA A 332 -3.64 4.67 18.51
CA ALA A 332 -3.35 3.46 19.29
C ALA A 332 -3.83 2.16 18.61
N ASP A 333 -5.09 2.13 18.15
CA ASP A 333 -5.71 0.94 17.56
C ASP A 333 -5.14 0.54 16.19
N ARG A 334 -4.43 1.46 15.53
CA ARG A 334 -3.99 1.29 14.12
C ARG A 334 -2.49 1.25 13.98
N LEU A 335 -1.76 2.08 14.75
CA LEU A 335 -0.32 2.22 14.62
C LEU A 335 0.37 0.89 14.89
N GLU A 336 0.08 0.27 16.02
CA GLU A 336 0.62 -1.04 16.41
C GLU A 336 0.36 -2.08 15.33
N LYS A 337 -0.91 -2.26 14.94
CA LYS A 337 -1.30 -3.24 13.91
C LYS A 337 -0.66 -3.00 12.54
N SER A 338 -0.53 -1.75 12.12
CA SER A 338 0.00 -1.41 10.78
C SER A 338 1.52 -1.47 10.68
N THR A 339 2.19 -1.39 11.84
CA THR A 339 3.65 -1.38 11.98
C THR A 339 4.22 -2.70 12.50
N THR A 340 3.37 -3.61 12.96
CA THR A 340 3.80 -4.93 13.43
C THR A 340 4.47 -5.73 12.31
N GLU A 341 5.72 -6.14 12.53
CA GLU A 341 6.42 -7.13 11.70
C GLU A 341 7.36 -8.00 12.52
N TRP A 342 7.55 -9.25 12.12
CA TRP A 342 8.64 -10.08 12.64
C TRP A 342 9.95 -9.57 12.05
N VAL A 343 10.96 -9.43 12.91
CA VAL A 343 12.28 -8.89 12.56
C VAL A 343 13.35 -9.95 12.78
N GLY A 344 14.44 -9.83 12.03
CA GLY A 344 15.62 -10.65 12.24
C GLY A 344 16.28 -10.42 13.61
N TRP A 345 17.10 -11.37 14.02
CA TRP A 345 17.84 -11.32 15.28
C TRP A 345 19.16 -12.09 15.14
N SER A 346 20.11 -11.75 16.00
CA SER A 346 21.40 -12.42 16.10
C SER A 346 21.94 -12.35 17.53
N ASN A 347 22.80 -13.31 17.87
CA ASN A 347 23.57 -13.26 19.13
C ASN A 347 24.73 -12.27 19.05
N ASP A 348 25.11 -11.80 17.86
CA ASP A 348 26.10 -10.74 17.70
C ASP A 348 25.42 -9.36 17.83
N PRO A 349 25.69 -8.58 18.89
CA PRO A 349 25.10 -7.26 19.06
C PRO A 349 25.58 -6.22 18.04
N ALA A 350 26.61 -6.51 17.24
CA ALA A 350 27.07 -5.64 16.16
C ALA A 350 26.28 -5.82 14.85
N GLU A 351 25.48 -6.89 14.76
CA GLU A 351 24.56 -7.10 13.65
C GLU A 351 23.23 -6.40 13.91
N VAL A 352 22.66 -5.81 12.86
CA VAL A 352 21.32 -5.20 12.87
C VAL A 352 20.52 -5.67 11.67
N PHE A 353 19.20 -5.68 11.84
CA PHE A 353 18.25 -6.11 10.81
C PHE A 353 17.32 -4.94 10.45
N PRO A 354 17.10 -4.68 9.16
CA PRO A 354 16.24 -3.60 8.72
C PRO A 354 14.76 -3.98 8.84
N ALA A 355 13.97 -3.02 9.31
CA ALA A 355 12.52 -3.07 9.40
C ALA A 355 11.93 -1.72 8.94
N ASN A 356 10.74 -1.76 8.33
CA ASN A 356 10.06 -0.56 7.85
C ASN A 356 8.55 -0.74 7.76
N ALA A 357 7.84 0.33 8.13
CA ALA A 357 6.40 0.40 7.99
C ALA A 357 5.96 1.76 7.48
N GLN A 358 4.89 1.80 6.68
CA GLN A 358 4.14 3.01 6.41
C GLN A 358 2.96 3.05 7.36
N PHE A 359 2.75 4.18 8.03
CA PHE A 359 1.69 4.37 9.01
C PHE A 359 1.11 5.78 8.92
N THR A 360 0.00 5.99 9.60
CA THR A 360 -0.74 7.26 9.63
C THR A 360 -0.99 7.66 11.08
N ILE A 361 -0.73 8.92 11.40
CA ILE A 361 -1.17 9.56 12.63
C ILE A 361 -2.45 10.32 12.31
N TYR A 362 -3.54 9.98 13.00
CA TYR A 362 -4.88 10.52 12.72
C TYR A 362 -5.26 11.72 13.57
N GLU A 363 -4.48 11.99 14.62
CA GLU A 363 -4.74 13.05 15.57
C GLU A 363 -4.20 14.40 15.05
N GLY A 364 -5.11 15.33 14.79
CA GLY A 364 -4.84 16.67 14.28
C GLY A 364 -4.91 16.77 12.75
N ASP A 365 -4.61 17.96 12.22
CA ASP A 365 -4.71 18.28 10.80
C ASP A 365 -3.39 18.76 10.20
N TRP A 366 -3.38 18.83 8.88
CA TRP A 366 -2.29 19.45 8.12
C TRP A 366 -2.03 20.89 8.55
N GLY A 367 -0.76 21.22 8.76
CA GLY A 367 -0.27 22.50 9.23
C GLY A 367 -0.29 22.67 10.75
N GLN A 368 -0.91 21.75 11.50
CA GLN A 368 -0.96 21.80 12.96
C GLN A 368 0.12 20.91 13.57
N TYR A 369 1.34 21.45 13.70
CA TYR A 369 2.49 20.69 14.20
C TYR A 369 2.52 20.59 15.73
N TYR A 370 2.86 19.41 16.23
CA TYR A 370 3.10 19.13 17.65
C TYR A 370 4.26 18.13 17.83
N GLY A 371 4.69 17.95 19.09
CA GLY A 371 5.75 17.02 19.43
C GLY A 371 5.21 15.60 19.63
N GLY A 372 5.71 14.65 18.85
CA GLY A 372 5.40 13.23 18.96
C GLY A 372 6.62 12.43 19.43
N ARG A 373 6.48 11.64 20.50
CA ARG A 373 7.45 10.64 20.92
C ARG A 373 7.08 9.31 20.28
N PHE A 374 8.01 8.72 19.55
CA PHE A 374 7.84 7.43 18.91
C PHE A 374 8.75 6.41 19.59
N GLU A 375 8.20 5.24 19.87
CA GLU A 375 8.86 4.15 20.58
C GLU A 375 8.78 2.88 19.72
N VAL A 376 9.94 2.23 19.50
CA VAL A 376 10.02 0.91 18.89
C VAL A 376 9.94 -0.12 20.00
N TRP A 377 8.89 -0.93 20.00
CA TRP A 377 8.66 -1.99 20.98
C TRP A 377 8.92 -3.36 20.37
N PHE A 378 9.40 -4.28 21.20
CA PHE A 378 9.64 -5.67 20.86
C PHE A 378 8.82 -6.60 21.75
N GLU A 379 8.19 -7.58 21.12
CA GLU A 379 7.46 -8.68 21.76
C GLU A 379 8.15 -10.01 21.41
N PRO A 380 8.76 -10.70 22.38
CA PRO A 380 9.42 -11.99 22.15
C PRO A 380 8.42 -13.09 21.77
N ASP A 381 8.79 -13.95 20.81
CA ASP A 381 8.01 -15.16 20.48
C ASP A 381 7.95 -16.15 21.67
N SER A 382 8.86 -16.02 22.64
CA SER A 382 8.91 -16.81 23.87
C SER A 382 7.75 -16.51 24.84
N GLY A 383 6.97 -15.44 24.60
CA GLY A 383 5.94 -14.95 25.52
C GLY A 383 6.49 -14.21 26.74
N GLY A 384 7.78 -13.83 26.69
CA GLY A 384 8.40 -12.93 27.67
C GLY A 384 7.80 -11.52 27.65
N PRO A 385 8.18 -10.65 28.60
CA PRO A 385 7.65 -9.29 28.66
C PRO A 385 8.09 -8.49 27.43
N GLU A 386 7.18 -7.65 26.93
CA GLU A 386 7.51 -6.65 25.94
C GLU A 386 8.57 -5.67 26.47
N ARG A 387 9.40 -5.16 25.58
CA ARG A 387 10.42 -4.15 25.92
C ARG A 387 10.57 -3.11 24.82
N MET A 388 10.90 -1.88 25.22
CA MET A 388 11.28 -0.83 24.29
C MET A 388 12.72 -1.05 23.82
N LEU A 389 12.96 -0.92 22.52
CA LEU A 389 14.28 -0.99 21.91
C LEU A 389 14.84 0.41 21.65
N LEU A 390 14.04 1.29 21.03
CA LEU A 390 14.45 2.61 20.57
C LEU A 390 13.37 3.64 20.85
N GLU A 391 13.77 4.89 21.07
CA GLU A 391 12.88 6.03 21.28
C GLU A 391 13.43 7.25 20.55
N GLU A 392 12.55 7.96 19.84
CA GLU A 392 12.90 9.22 19.17
C GLU A 392 11.74 10.22 19.22
N ASN A 393 12.07 11.51 19.29
CA ASN A 393 11.09 12.59 19.31
C ASN A 393 11.09 13.34 17.98
N TYR A 394 9.90 13.54 17.42
CA TYR A 394 9.70 14.21 16.14
C TYR A 394 8.70 15.35 16.24
N LYS A 395 8.90 16.37 15.41
CA LYS A 395 7.85 17.33 15.10
C LYS A 395 6.97 16.75 14.00
N ILE A 396 5.71 16.49 14.31
CA ILE A 396 4.76 15.81 13.43
C ILE A 396 3.45 16.60 13.31
N GLU A 397 2.61 16.18 12.39
CA GLU A 397 1.22 16.66 12.21
C GLU A 397 0.30 15.46 11.99
N GLY A 398 -1.01 15.67 12.15
CA GLY A 398 -2.02 14.64 11.88
C GLY A 398 -2.43 14.58 10.42
N TRP A 399 -3.08 13.49 10.02
CA TRP A 399 -3.63 13.32 8.68
C TRP A 399 -5.04 13.91 8.60
N MET A 400 -5.21 14.89 7.69
CA MET A 400 -6.50 15.50 7.40
C MET A 400 -7.45 14.48 6.72
N ARG A 401 -8.64 14.30 7.29
CA ARG A 401 -9.62 13.28 6.86
C ARG A 401 -10.49 13.67 5.68
#